data_AF-A0A537K2I8-F1
#
_entry.id   AF-A0A537K2I8-F1
#
_cell.length_a   1.000
_cell.length_b   1.000
_cell.length_c   1.000
_cell.angle_alpha   90.00
_cell.angle_beta   90.00
_cell.angle_gamma   90.00
#
_symmetry.space_group_name_H-M   'P 1'
#
loop_
_entity.id
_entity.type
_entity.pdbx_description
1 polymer ?
#
loop_
_entity_poly.entity_id
_entity_poly.type
_entity_poly.pdbx_seq_one_letter_code
_entity_poly.pdbx_strand_id
1 'polypeptide(L)'
;MRPLPRRIPGSGPTIRLRVCAVLVAAGLSVARAPAGAHGAAGPTRPELPRARVDTTYVPPSGRTIAVPAGGDVQAALNSARPGDVIALAAGAKFTGPFVLPNKPGAGWITLRTGAPDGALPPPGTRIDPSYAGVMPKLIAPGPPAIQTAPGAHHYRFIGIEFAPTPGQNNALGLTLIQLGSGETSVQALPHHIIIDRCYIHGDPAAGARRGIEMDSASSAVIDSYLSDFKLTISEALPIQSHNGPGPFEIVNNYLEGAGMGVMFGGADPTIPNLVASDIEIRGNLFARPLSWRIGDPTYARTPWVVKNLFELKNARRVLIDGNVFEDNWKQGDQDGFAIVFTPRNQSGGSPWSTVEDVTFTHNIVRHSTAGVHILGWDYTYPSRQTQRVLIQNNLFIDIGAFANNGGSVGRLFMLADGSANVVIDHNTAFQDESPVYAQVHNPRLAVSTGFVYTNNLTLNNEGVRGDKTEGVMDALSTYFPGAVFAGNVLVGGDPSSYPPNNFFPSMLGDVAFVNFAGGDYRLARSSAYRNAGVDGREIGADPGAISAAISSWSRTASRP
;
A
#
# COMPACT_ATOMS: atom_id res chain seq x y z
N MET A 1 7.89 -32.90 -93.83
CA MET A 1 8.62 -31.70 -94.27
C MET A 1 9.85 -31.54 -93.39
N ARG A 2 11.05 -31.54 -93.99
CA ARG A 2 12.29 -31.01 -93.39
C ARG A 2 12.17 -29.46 -93.28
N PRO A 3 12.94 -28.82 -92.40
CA PRO A 3 14.27 -28.38 -92.79
C PRO A 3 15.40 -28.82 -91.85
N LEU A 4 16.58 -28.96 -92.47
CA LEU A 4 17.94 -29.20 -91.96
C LEU A 4 18.66 -27.82 -91.78
N PRO A 5 19.98 -27.71 -91.47
CA PRO A 5 20.92 -28.47 -90.59
C PRO A 5 21.98 -27.60 -89.84
N ARG A 6 23.01 -28.29 -89.27
CA ARG A 6 24.44 -27.90 -89.04
C ARG A 6 24.77 -27.30 -87.65
N ARG A 7 25.85 -27.66 -86.93
CA ARG A 7 27.19 -28.22 -87.28
C ARG A 7 27.84 -28.89 -86.04
N ILE A 8 28.73 -29.86 -86.25
CA ILE A 8 29.71 -30.49 -85.30
C ILE A 8 31.11 -29.90 -85.62
N PRO A 9 32.11 -29.79 -84.70
CA PRO A 9 33.04 -30.87 -84.27
C PRO A 9 33.34 -30.82 -82.73
N GLY A 10 33.70 -31.86 -81.97
CA GLY A 10 34.54 -33.02 -82.24
C GLY A 10 36.00 -32.75 -81.81
N SER A 11 36.44 -33.20 -80.62
CA SER A 11 37.77 -33.79 -80.37
C SER A 11 38.13 -34.00 -78.89
N GLY A 12 38.51 -35.24 -78.54
CA GLY A 12 39.78 -35.52 -77.85
C GLY A 12 39.80 -35.61 -76.32
N PRO A 13 40.80 -36.31 -75.74
CA PRO A 13 40.57 -37.26 -74.64
C PRO A 13 41.09 -36.82 -73.26
N THR A 14 40.72 -37.65 -72.28
CA THR A 14 41.08 -37.67 -70.84
C THR A 14 42.57 -37.51 -70.51
N ILE A 15 42.87 -36.66 -69.54
CA ILE A 15 44.05 -36.75 -68.66
C ILE A 15 43.59 -36.49 -67.22
N ARG A 16 43.83 -37.46 -66.32
CA ARG A 16 43.74 -37.28 -64.86
C ARG A 16 45.03 -36.60 -64.38
N LEU A 17 44.92 -35.44 -63.74
CA LEU A 17 45.98 -34.88 -62.90
C LEU A 17 45.34 -34.36 -61.60
N ARG A 18 45.76 -34.92 -60.46
CA ARG A 18 45.48 -34.37 -59.13
C ARG A 18 46.38 -33.14 -58.94
N VAL A 19 45.79 -31.98 -58.71
CA VAL A 19 46.47 -30.81 -58.14
C VAL A 19 45.52 -30.18 -57.12
N CYS A 20 45.99 -30.08 -55.87
CA CYS A 20 45.32 -29.35 -54.80
C CYS A 20 45.26 -27.86 -55.16
N ALA A 21 44.05 -27.28 -55.19
CA ALA A 21 43.84 -25.85 -55.21
C ALA A 21 42.83 -25.47 -54.13
N VAL A 22 43.28 -24.66 -53.17
CA VAL A 22 42.47 -23.99 -52.16
C VAL A 22 41.53 -23.03 -52.90
N LEU A 23 40.22 -23.16 -52.67
CA LEU A 23 39.18 -22.28 -53.20
C LEU A 23 38.44 -21.63 -52.05
N VAL A 24 38.59 -20.31 -51.96
CA VAL A 24 37.77 -19.40 -51.17
C VAL A 24 36.37 -19.39 -51.76
N ALA A 25 35.38 -19.90 -51.02
CA ALA A 25 33.98 -19.90 -51.43
C ALA A 25 33.25 -18.70 -50.79
N ALA A 26 32.84 -17.74 -51.62
CA ALA A 26 31.91 -16.69 -51.25
C ALA A 26 30.48 -17.11 -51.64
N GLY A 27 29.63 -17.24 -50.62
CA GLY A 27 28.21 -16.87 -50.56
C GLY A 27 27.24 -17.32 -51.65
N LEU A 28 26.31 -18.20 -51.29
CA LEU A 28 24.87 -17.91 -51.34
C LEU A 28 24.12 -18.95 -50.47
N SER A 29 24.04 -18.69 -49.17
CA SER A 29 23.16 -19.43 -48.25
C SER A 29 21.81 -18.73 -48.19
N VAL A 30 20.76 -19.41 -48.64
CA VAL A 30 19.37 -19.00 -48.40
C VAL A 30 19.11 -19.15 -46.90
N ALA A 31 19.28 -18.04 -46.17
CA ALA A 31 18.94 -17.96 -44.77
C ALA A 31 17.41 -18.00 -44.64
N ARG A 32 16.90 -19.08 -44.04
CA ARG A 32 15.55 -19.13 -43.49
C ARG A 32 15.52 -18.07 -42.38
N ALA A 33 14.75 -17.00 -42.57
CA ALA A 33 14.60 -15.96 -41.55
C ALA A 33 14.17 -16.62 -40.23
N PRO A 34 14.79 -16.29 -39.09
CA PRO A 34 14.27 -16.71 -37.81
C PRO A 34 12.87 -16.12 -37.67
N ALA A 35 11.90 -16.93 -37.26
CA ALA A 35 10.61 -16.42 -36.82
C ALA A 35 10.91 -15.37 -35.74
N GLY A 36 10.64 -14.10 -36.05
CA GLY A 36 10.87 -13.01 -35.14
C GLY A 36 9.97 -13.22 -33.93
N ALA A 37 10.55 -13.74 -32.85
CA ALA A 37 10.00 -13.56 -31.52
C ALA A 37 9.86 -12.04 -31.34
N HIS A 38 8.64 -11.53 -31.53
CA HIS A 38 8.26 -10.25 -30.98
C HIS A 38 8.27 -10.50 -29.47
N GLY A 39 9.44 -10.34 -28.86
CA GLY A 39 9.57 -10.25 -27.43
C GLY A 39 8.77 -9.02 -27.02
N ALA A 40 7.50 -9.23 -26.68
CA ALA A 40 6.76 -8.26 -25.90
C ALA A 40 7.63 -8.01 -24.67
N ALA A 41 8.14 -6.78 -24.53
CA ALA A 41 8.79 -6.39 -23.30
C ALA A 41 7.80 -6.70 -22.16
N GLY A 42 8.24 -7.49 -21.17
CA GLY A 42 7.40 -7.81 -20.02
C GLY A 42 6.90 -6.52 -19.35
N PRO A 43 5.79 -6.58 -18.58
CA PRO A 43 5.24 -5.40 -17.95
C PRO A 43 6.30 -4.69 -17.11
N THR A 44 6.42 -3.38 -17.25
CA THR A 44 7.34 -2.57 -16.44
C THR A 44 6.94 -2.68 -14.97
N ARG A 45 7.79 -3.34 -14.17
CA ARG A 45 7.57 -3.50 -12.73
C ARG A 45 7.68 -2.14 -12.01
N PRO A 46 6.98 -1.95 -10.87
CA PRO A 46 7.16 -0.77 -10.03
C PRO A 46 8.60 -0.63 -9.57
N GLU A 47 9.07 0.60 -9.51
CA GLU A 47 10.28 0.94 -8.78
C GLU A 47 10.03 0.93 -7.26
N LEU A 48 10.90 0.27 -6.49
CA LEU A 48 10.85 0.28 -5.03
C LEU A 48 11.33 1.64 -4.46
N PRO A 49 11.02 1.95 -3.18
CA PRO A 49 11.62 3.10 -2.50
C PRO A 49 13.14 3.16 -2.67
N ARG A 50 13.65 4.33 -3.06
CA ARG A 50 15.07 4.64 -3.23
C ARG A 50 15.73 5.12 -1.94
N ALA A 51 14.93 5.68 -1.05
CA ALA A 51 15.35 6.18 0.25
C ALA A 51 14.50 5.53 1.34
N ARG A 52 15.08 5.39 2.54
CA ARG A 52 14.40 4.89 3.74
C ARG A 52 14.69 5.85 4.89
N VAL A 53 13.83 5.89 5.88
CA VAL A 53 14.11 6.61 7.12
C VAL A 53 15.00 5.70 7.99
N ASP A 54 16.13 6.22 8.49
CA ASP A 54 16.93 5.45 9.46
C ASP A 54 16.29 5.57 10.84
N THR A 55 15.67 4.47 11.28
CA THR A 55 14.99 4.37 12.57
C THR A 55 15.86 3.76 13.68
N THR A 56 17.13 3.46 13.38
CA THR A 56 18.09 2.90 14.34
C THR A 56 18.16 3.76 15.60
N TYR A 57 18.03 3.13 16.77
CA TYR A 57 18.16 3.85 18.04
C TYR A 57 19.60 4.33 18.24
N VAL A 58 19.76 5.65 18.35
CA VAL A 58 21.04 6.28 18.68
C VAL A 58 21.02 6.63 20.17
N PRO A 59 21.87 6.00 21.01
CA PRO A 59 21.97 6.35 22.42
C PRO A 59 22.28 7.84 22.60
N PRO A 60 21.53 8.56 23.45
CA PRO A 60 21.77 9.97 23.74
C PRO A 60 23.18 10.20 24.32
N SER A 61 23.87 11.24 23.86
CA SER A 61 25.21 11.62 24.31
C SER A 61 25.24 12.87 25.19
N GLY A 62 24.10 13.54 25.32
CA GLY A 62 23.92 14.79 26.06
C GLY A 62 23.41 14.57 27.48
N ARG A 63 22.87 15.63 28.08
CA ARG A 63 22.31 15.58 29.43
C ARG A 63 20.87 15.09 29.41
N THR A 64 20.41 14.60 30.56
CA THR A 64 18.98 14.39 30.81
C THR A 64 18.37 15.61 31.48
N ILE A 65 17.31 16.16 30.87
CA ILE A 65 16.47 17.24 31.39
C ILE A 65 15.21 16.58 31.94
N ALA A 66 15.14 16.43 33.26
CA ALA A 66 13.96 15.88 33.93
C ALA A 66 12.85 16.93 33.96
N VAL A 67 11.64 16.55 33.54
CA VAL A 67 10.44 17.39 33.62
C VAL A 67 9.45 16.71 34.56
N PRO A 68 9.37 17.13 35.84
CA PRO A 68 8.45 16.55 36.80
C PRO A 68 6.99 16.88 36.45
N ALA A 69 6.03 16.24 37.13
CA ALA A 69 4.62 16.63 37.01
C ALA A 69 4.44 18.12 37.36
N GLY A 70 3.71 18.86 36.50
CA GLY A 70 3.58 20.32 36.61
C GLY A 70 4.80 21.11 36.11
N GLY A 71 5.84 20.44 35.61
CA GLY A 71 7.00 21.07 34.99
C GLY A 71 6.73 21.60 33.58
N ASP A 72 7.67 22.41 33.08
CA ASP A 72 7.56 23.12 31.80
C ASP A 72 8.25 22.36 30.65
N VAL A 73 7.45 21.68 29.83
CA VAL A 73 7.91 20.94 28.65
C VAL A 73 8.46 21.89 27.56
N GLN A 74 7.87 23.08 27.38
CA GLN A 74 8.34 24.02 26.36
C GLN A 74 9.70 24.60 26.74
N ALA A 75 9.93 24.94 28.02
CA ALA A 75 11.23 25.35 28.50
C ALA A 75 12.30 24.25 28.32
N ALA A 76 11.93 22.99 28.55
CA ALA A 76 12.79 21.84 28.28
C ALA A 76 13.16 21.75 26.78
N LEU A 77 12.18 21.82 25.87
CA LEU A 77 12.38 21.86 24.42
C LEU A 77 13.26 23.04 23.97
N ASN A 78 13.02 24.23 24.53
CA ASN A 78 13.79 25.43 24.22
C ASN A 78 15.25 25.31 24.67
N SER A 79 15.50 24.68 25.81
CA SER A 79 16.86 24.54 26.37
C SER A 79 17.63 23.30 25.91
N ALA A 80 16.94 22.30 25.34
CA ALA A 80 17.57 21.09 24.83
C ALA A 80 18.53 21.36 23.66
N ARG A 81 19.60 20.58 23.62
CA ARG A 81 20.61 20.57 22.56
C ARG A 81 20.67 19.19 21.91
N PRO A 82 21.17 19.07 20.67
CA PRO A 82 21.44 17.77 20.07
C PRO A 82 22.20 16.83 21.01
N GLY A 83 21.69 15.60 21.16
CA GLY A 83 22.17 14.59 22.10
C GLY A 83 21.42 14.56 23.44
N ASP A 84 20.66 15.59 23.81
CA ASP A 84 19.94 15.64 25.08
C ASP A 84 18.70 14.72 25.11
N VAL A 85 18.35 14.31 26.33
CA VAL A 85 17.09 13.63 26.65
C VAL A 85 16.20 14.56 27.44
N ILE A 86 14.94 14.71 27.03
CA ILE A 86 13.88 15.29 27.84
C ILE A 86 13.08 14.13 28.44
N ALA A 87 13.27 13.89 29.73
CA ALA A 87 12.62 12.81 30.48
C ALA A 87 11.40 13.34 31.21
N LEU A 88 10.21 13.08 30.66
CA LEU A 88 8.95 13.51 31.23
C LEU A 88 8.51 12.52 32.32
N ALA A 89 8.08 13.01 33.48
CA ALA A 89 7.62 12.14 34.57
C ALA A 89 6.54 11.15 34.10
N ALA A 90 6.77 9.86 34.36
CA ALA A 90 5.84 8.78 33.97
C ALA A 90 4.45 9.02 34.58
N GLY A 91 3.40 8.81 33.78
CA GLY A 91 2.01 9.04 34.18
C GLY A 91 1.61 10.51 34.35
N ALA A 92 2.54 11.46 34.24
CA ALA A 92 2.24 12.88 34.37
C ALA A 92 1.51 13.40 33.13
N LYS A 93 0.68 14.44 33.32
CA LYS A 93 -0.07 15.11 32.27
C LYS A 93 0.55 16.47 32.00
N PHE A 94 0.78 16.79 30.72
CA PHE A 94 1.30 18.07 30.26
C PHE A 94 0.40 18.61 29.16
N THR A 95 -0.22 19.76 29.38
CA THR A 95 -1.11 20.39 28.40
C THR A 95 -0.30 21.31 27.48
N GLY A 96 -0.38 21.07 26.17
CA GLY A 96 0.26 21.86 25.12
C GLY A 96 -0.50 23.15 24.77
N PRO A 97 -0.37 23.67 23.53
CA PRO A 97 0.48 23.15 22.45
C PRO A 97 1.97 23.33 22.78
N PHE A 98 2.81 22.38 22.33
CA PHE A 98 4.26 22.46 22.41
C PHE A 98 4.87 22.58 21.01
N VAL A 99 5.82 23.51 20.85
CA VAL A 99 6.53 23.77 19.60
C VAL A 99 7.91 23.12 19.63
N LEU A 100 8.20 22.28 18.64
CA LEU A 100 9.54 21.76 18.38
C LEU A 100 10.35 22.82 17.64
N PRO A 101 11.37 23.44 18.25
CA PRO A 101 12.17 24.45 17.58
C PRO A 101 13.15 23.82 16.59
N ASN A 102 13.57 24.58 15.58
CA ASN A 102 14.77 24.27 14.80
C ASN A 102 16.02 24.47 15.68
N LYS A 103 16.97 23.54 15.63
CA LYS A 103 18.19 23.51 16.46
C LYS A 103 19.42 23.39 15.57
N PRO A 104 20.55 24.05 15.90
CA PRO A 104 21.78 23.84 15.14
C PRO A 104 22.31 22.41 15.33
N GLY A 105 22.89 21.82 14.28
CA GLY A 105 23.49 20.48 14.30
C GLY A 105 22.57 19.38 13.77
N ALA A 106 23.00 18.11 13.88
CA ALA A 106 22.28 16.95 13.34
C ALA A 106 22.11 15.79 14.35
N GLY A 107 22.33 16.06 15.65
CA GLY A 107 22.12 15.06 16.70
C GLY A 107 20.66 15.01 17.16
N TRP A 108 20.22 13.84 17.59
CA TRP A 108 18.86 13.61 18.08
C TRP A 108 18.59 14.30 19.41
N ILE A 109 17.40 14.89 19.55
CA ILE A 109 16.80 15.23 20.85
C ILE A 109 15.71 14.19 21.13
N THR A 110 15.85 13.46 22.24
CA THR A 110 14.89 12.40 22.60
C THR A 110 13.92 12.89 23.67
N LEU A 111 12.63 12.95 23.36
CA LEU A 111 11.56 13.13 24.35
C LEU A 111 11.05 11.74 24.73
N ARG A 112 11.09 11.40 26.02
CA ARG A 112 10.68 10.07 26.46
C ARG A 112 10.00 10.07 27.82
N THR A 113 9.30 8.98 28.11
CA THR A 113 8.93 8.66 29.49
C THR A 113 10.18 8.57 30.38
N GLY A 114 10.05 9.09 31.60
CA GLY A 114 11.01 8.92 32.68
C GLY A 114 10.96 7.54 33.34
N ALA A 115 10.08 6.65 32.90
CA ALA A 115 10.07 5.25 33.32
C ALA A 115 11.33 4.50 32.81
N PRO A 116 11.80 3.46 33.52
CA PRO A 116 12.88 2.59 33.05
C PRO A 116 12.53 1.92 31.71
N ASP A 117 13.54 1.61 30.88
CA ASP A 117 13.32 0.98 29.57
C ASP A 117 12.57 -0.35 29.64
N GLY A 118 12.80 -1.14 30.69
CA GLY A 118 12.10 -2.41 30.92
C GLY A 118 10.61 -2.27 31.26
N ALA A 119 10.11 -1.04 31.46
CA ALA A 119 8.68 -0.76 31.62
C ALA A 119 7.96 -0.55 30.28
N LEU A 120 8.71 -0.46 29.17
CA LEU A 120 8.17 -0.40 27.81
C LEU A 120 8.41 -1.73 27.09
N PRO A 121 7.64 -2.05 26.04
CA PRO A 121 8.03 -3.13 25.16
C PRO A 121 9.40 -2.83 24.54
N PRO A 122 10.23 -3.87 24.27
CA PRO A 122 11.51 -3.67 23.60
C PRO A 122 11.31 -3.07 22.20
N PRO A 123 12.32 -2.38 21.63
CA PRO A 123 12.28 -1.93 20.24
C PRO A 123 11.94 -3.06 19.27
N GLY A 124 11.09 -2.80 18.27
CA GLY A 124 10.55 -3.82 17.36
C GLY A 124 9.34 -4.57 17.93
N THR A 125 8.87 -4.24 19.13
CA THR A 125 7.56 -4.69 19.65
C THR A 125 6.61 -3.52 19.73
N ARG A 126 5.49 -3.65 19.02
CA ARG A 126 4.37 -2.72 19.06
C ARG A 126 3.87 -2.51 20.47
N ILE A 127 3.71 -1.25 20.86
CA ILE A 127 3.08 -0.86 22.11
C ILE A 127 1.56 -0.97 22.05
N ASP A 128 0.92 -1.11 23.20
CA ASP A 128 -0.55 -1.11 23.33
C ASP A 128 -1.00 -0.26 24.53
N PRO A 129 -2.31 0.05 24.66
CA PRO A 129 -2.81 0.95 25.71
C PRO A 129 -2.56 0.50 27.15
N SER A 130 -2.21 -0.76 27.41
CA SER A 130 -1.87 -1.24 28.76
C SER A 130 -0.63 -0.55 29.36
N TYR A 131 0.23 0.02 28.52
CA TYR A 131 1.41 0.77 28.93
C TYR A 131 1.11 2.23 29.34
N ALA A 132 -0.12 2.74 29.17
CA ALA A 132 -0.47 4.13 29.44
C ALA A 132 -0.11 4.58 30.87
N GLY A 133 -0.15 3.68 31.86
CA GLY A 133 0.22 3.97 33.25
C GLY A 133 1.68 4.39 33.46
N VAL A 134 2.58 4.06 32.53
CA VAL A 134 4.00 4.47 32.57
C VAL A 134 4.33 5.53 31.52
N MET A 135 3.35 6.01 30.75
CA MET A 135 3.55 7.05 29.75
C MET A 135 3.21 8.43 30.33
N PRO A 136 4.03 9.46 30.11
CA PRO A 136 3.57 10.84 30.21
C PRO A 136 2.53 11.09 29.12
N LYS A 137 1.48 11.85 29.45
CA LYS A 137 0.43 12.25 28.52
C LYS A 137 0.63 13.70 28.07
N LEU A 138 0.87 13.91 26.78
CA LEU A 138 0.83 15.22 26.14
C LEU A 138 -0.59 15.50 25.65
N ILE A 139 -1.25 16.44 26.33
CA ILE A 139 -2.66 16.78 26.10
C ILE A 139 -2.76 17.93 25.11
N ALA A 140 -3.54 17.73 24.04
CA ALA A 140 -3.91 18.80 23.11
C ALA A 140 -5.05 19.65 23.71
N PRO A 141 -4.86 20.94 24.04
CA PRO A 141 -5.97 21.84 24.44
C PRO A 141 -6.89 22.21 23.27
N GLY A 142 -6.44 21.91 22.06
CA GLY A 142 -7.00 22.14 20.74
C GLY A 142 -5.99 21.57 19.74
N PRO A 143 -6.17 21.77 18.43
CA PRO A 143 -5.10 21.43 17.49
C PRO A 143 -3.87 22.34 17.69
N PRO A 144 -2.66 21.82 17.93
CA PRO A 144 -2.27 20.45 18.26
C PRO A 144 -1.70 20.28 19.70
N ALA A 145 -1.30 19.05 20.08
CA ALA A 145 -0.44 18.83 21.25
C ALA A 145 1.03 19.16 20.94
N ILE A 146 1.50 18.73 19.76
CA ILE A 146 2.85 19.01 19.24
C ILE A 146 2.72 19.65 17.86
N GLN A 147 3.49 20.71 17.63
CA GLN A 147 3.74 21.26 16.30
C GLN A 147 5.22 21.52 16.05
N THR A 148 5.65 21.44 14.80
CA THR A 148 7.00 21.82 14.39
C THR A 148 7.08 23.29 14.04
N ALA A 149 8.15 23.98 14.44
CA ALA A 149 8.58 25.18 13.74
C ALA A 149 9.14 24.82 12.34
N PRO A 150 9.15 25.74 11.37
CA PRO A 150 9.81 25.51 10.08
C PRO A 150 11.26 25.03 10.26
N GLY A 151 11.61 23.96 9.54
CA GLY A 151 12.92 23.32 9.60
C GLY A 151 13.23 22.59 10.91
N ALA A 152 12.26 22.37 11.81
CA ALA A 152 12.49 21.58 13.01
C ALA A 152 12.91 20.15 12.65
N HIS A 153 13.93 19.62 13.34
CA HIS A 153 14.50 18.34 12.94
C HIS A 153 15.15 17.54 14.05
N HIS A 154 15.36 16.25 13.79
CA HIS A 154 16.07 15.30 14.65
C HIS A 154 15.42 15.17 16.04
N TYR A 155 14.09 14.99 16.08
CA TYR A 155 13.35 14.69 17.31
C TYR A 155 12.86 13.25 17.31
N ARG A 156 13.07 12.53 18.41
CA ARG A 156 12.53 11.18 18.64
C ARG A 156 11.65 11.17 19.88
N PHE A 157 10.43 10.67 19.74
CA PHE A 157 9.49 10.46 20.85
C PHE A 157 9.47 8.98 21.22
N ILE A 158 9.60 8.66 22.51
CA ILE A 158 9.62 7.27 23.00
C ILE A 158 8.69 7.09 24.20
N GLY A 159 7.68 6.23 24.07
CA GLY A 159 6.81 5.89 25.21
C GLY A 159 5.97 7.07 25.68
N ILE A 160 5.42 7.86 24.76
CA ILE A 160 4.59 9.03 25.05
C ILE A 160 3.13 8.73 24.68
N GLU A 161 2.20 9.13 25.54
CA GLU A 161 0.78 9.13 25.23
C GLU A 161 0.37 10.52 24.70
N PHE A 162 -0.36 10.57 23.59
CA PHE A 162 -0.90 11.80 23.01
C PHE A 162 -2.43 11.69 22.97
N ALA A 163 -3.11 12.68 23.53
CA ALA A 163 -4.56 12.67 23.63
C ALA A 163 -5.13 14.09 23.55
N PRO A 164 -6.39 14.28 23.13
CA PRO A 164 -7.06 15.55 23.34
C PRO A 164 -7.39 15.81 24.80
N THR A 165 -7.79 17.05 25.06
CA THR A 165 -8.50 17.37 26.30
C THR A 165 -9.79 16.53 26.36
N PRO A 166 -10.05 15.81 27.46
CA PRO A 166 -11.25 14.97 27.57
C PRO A 166 -12.54 15.75 27.30
N GLY A 167 -13.45 15.19 26.52
CA GLY A 167 -14.72 15.84 26.18
C GLY A 167 -14.61 17.01 25.19
N GLN A 168 -13.46 17.15 24.52
CA GLN A 168 -13.30 18.14 23.46
C GLN A 168 -14.19 17.80 22.25
N ASN A 169 -15.32 18.51 22.13
CA ASN A 169 -16.29 18.28 21.05
C ASN A 169 -15.89 18.93 19.71
N ASN A 170 -14.83 19.75 19.67
CA ASN A 170 -14.30 20.32 18.42
C ASN A 170 -13.33 19.35 17.71
N ALA A 171 -13.72 18.08 17.61
CA ALA A 171 -12.89 17.02 17.02
C ALA A 171 -12.63 17.26 15.52
N LEU A 172 -13.44 18.09 14.84
CA LEU A 172 -13.30 18.46 13.42
C LEU A 172 -11.97 19.10 13.03
N GLY A 173 -11.36 19.87 13.92
CA GLY A 173 -10.08 20.54 13.65
C GLY A 173 -8.89 19.82 14.27
N LEU A 174 -9.12 18.76 15.05
CA LEU A 174 -8.15 18.22 15.97
C LEU A 174 -7.15 17.29 15.28
N THR A 175 -5.99 17.83 14.93
CA THR A 175 -4.76 17.09 14.66
C THR A 175 -3.93 17.06 15.95
N LEU A 176 -3.51 15.89 16.44
CA LEU A 176 -2.74 15.79 17.69
C LEU A 176 -1.25 16.14 17.52
N ILE A 177 -0.64 15.68 16.43
CA ILE A 177 0.75 15.94 16.08
C ILE A 177 0.79 16.56 14.68
N GLN A 178 1.28 17.80 14.59
CA GLN A 178 1.39 18.52 13.34
C GLN A 178 2.86 18.69 12.94
N LEU A 179 3.29 17.90 11.96
CA LEU A 179 4.58 18.04 11.30
C LEU A 179 4.34 18.84 10.02
N GLY A 180 4.92 20.02 9.93
CA GLY A 180 4.69 20.97 8.85
C GLY A 180 3.41 21.77 9.07
N SER A 181 3.38 22.97 8.50
CA SER A 181 2.30 23.94 8.65
C SER A 181 1.90 24.61 7.33
N GLY A 182 2.21 23.95 6.20
CA GLY A 182 1.92 24.45 4.85
C GLY A 182 3.10 25.15 4.20
N GLU A 183 4.34 24.82 4.58
CA GLU A 183 5.56 25.36 4.00
C GLU A 183 5.57 25.24 2.48
N THR A 184 6.03 26.29 1.80
CA THR A 184 6.01 26.40 0.32
C THR A 184 7.32 25.96 -0.33
N SER A 185 8.26 25.42 0.46
CA SER A 185 9.53 24.87 -0.04
C SER A 185 9.97 23.67 0.79
N VAL A 186 10.65 22.72 0.16
CA VAL A 186 11.12 21.49 0.83
C VAL A 186 12.11 21.80 1.97
N GLN A 187 12.95 22.83 1.81
CA GLN A 187 13.96 23.23 2.80
C GLN A 187 13.35 23.75 4.11
N ALA A 188 12.11 24.24 4.06
CA ALA A 188 11.41 24.74 5.23
C ALA A 188 10.64 23.62 5.96
N LEU A 189 10.40 22.47 5.33
CA LEU A 189 9.69 21.37 5.98
C LEU A 189 10.50 20.82 7.17
N PRO A 190 9.83 20.37 8.24
CA PRO A 190 10.51 19.59 9.26
C PRO A 190 11.01 18.26 8.70
N HIS A 191 12.05 17.70 9.31
CA HIS A 191 12.66 16.46 8.83
C HIS A 191 13.31 15.65 9.94
N HIS A 192 13.47 14.34 9.74
CA HIS A 192 14.07 13.43 10.72
C HIS A 192 13.29 13.47 12.04
N ILE A 193 12.00 13.19 11.98
CA ILE A 193 11.12 13.09 13.16
C ILE A 193 10.69 11.62 13.31
N ILE A 194 10.90 11.03 14.49
CA ILE A 194 10.55 9.64 14.76
C ILE A 194 9.57 9.57 15.93
N ILE A 195 8.44 8.90 15.70
CA ILE A 195 7.48 8.49 16.73
C ILE A 195 7.70 7.00 16.97
N ASP A 196 8.16 6.62 18.16
CA ASP A 196 8.59 5.26 18.51
C ASP A 196 7.86 4.78 19.78
N ARG A 197 7.10 3.69 19.68
CA ARG A 197 6.35 3.12 20.82
C ARG A 197 5.50 4.18 21.54
N CYS A 198 4.75 4.97 20.78
CA CYS A 198 3.83 5.96 21.33
C CYS A 198 2.38 5.46 21.26
N TYR A 199 1.54 5.92 22.18
CA TYR A 199 0.10 5.73 22.13
C TYR A 199 -0.57 7.06 21.75
N ILE A 200 -1.16 7.15 20.57
CA ILE A 200 -1.76 8.39 20.05
C ILE A 200 -3.23 8.13 19.82
N HIS A 201 -4.12 8.82 20.54
CA HIS A 201 -5.53 8.48 20.45
C HIS A 201 -6.44 9.69 20.51
N GLY A 202 -7.57 9.60 19.81
CA GLY A 202 -8.68 10.53 19.95
C GLY A 202 -9.41 10.38 21.29
N ASP A 203 -10.43 11.20 21.51
CA ASP A 203 -11.32 10.99 22.65
C ASP A 203 -12.13 9.69 22.44
N PRO A 204 -12.23 8.77 23.41
CA PRO A 204 -12.97 7.52 23.21
C PRO A 204 -14.45 7.72 22.84
N ALA A 205 -15.07 8.82 23.27
CA ALA A 205 -16.45 9.16 22.96
C ALA A 205 -16.57 10.05 21.71
N ALA A 206 -15.76 11.10 21.61
CA ALA A 206 -15.88 12.13 20.55
C ALA A 206 -14.95 11.93 19.34
N GLY A 207 -13.87 11.16 19.53
CA GLY A 207 -12.81 10.94 18.55
C GLY A 207 -11.84 12.11 18.39
N ALA A 208 -11.05 12.06 17.32
CA ALA A 208 -10.22 13.15 16.81
C ALA A 208 -10.15 13.07 15.28
N ARG A 209 -9.89 14.18 14.59
CA ARG A 209 -9.74 14.18 13.14
C ARG A 209 -8.47 13.45 12.71
N ARG A 210 -7.32 13.83 13.27
CA ARG A 210 -6.01 13.31 12.84
C ARG A 210 -5.09 13.00 14.00
N GLY A 211 -4.40 11.87 13.91
CA GLY A 211 -3.29 11.56 14.82
C GLY A 211 -2.10 12.40 14.46
N ILE A 212 -1.59 12.19 13.24
CA ILE A 212 -0.39 12.85 12.73
C ILE A 212 -0.66 13.42 11.33
N GLU A 213 -0.51 14.73 11.20
CA GLU A 213 -0.25 15.37 9.90
C GLU A 213 1.27 15.29 9.67
N MET A 214 1.70 14.43 8.76
CA MET A 214 3.10 14.07 8.50
C MET A 214 3.74 14.89 7.38
N ASP A 215 3.41 16.17 7.25
CA ASP A 215 3.96 17.05 6.21
C ASP A 215 5.40 17.45 6.51
N SER A 216 6.29 16.50 6.22
CA SER A 216 7.70 16.53 6.56
C SER A 216 8.52 16.01 5.38
N ALA A 217 9.79 16.41 5.32
CA ALA A 217 10.73 15.89 4.34
C ALA A 217 11.33 14.52 4.75
N SER A 218 11.14 14.09 6.00
CA SER A 218 11.47 12.73 6.46
C SER A 218 10.84 12.48 7.83
N SER A 219 10.05 11.43 7.98
CA SER A 219 9.54 11.02 9.28
C SER A 219 9.14 9.54 9.33
N ALA A 220 9.16 8.99 10.55
CA ALA A 220 8.76 7.61 10.80
C ALA A 220 7.80 7.49 11.98
N VAL A 221 6.89 6.51 11.88
CA VAL A 221 6.01 6.06 12.96
C VAL A 221 6.22 4.56 13.10
N ILE A 222 6.80 4.14 14.23
CA ILE A 222 7.19 2.76 14.47
C ILE A 222 6.66 2.24 15.79
N ASP A 223 6.29 0.96 15.81
CA ASP A 223 5.92 0.22 17.02
C ASP A 223 4.82 0.90 17.85
N SER A 224 3.97 1.73 17.22
CA SER A 224 3.05 2.63 17.90
C SER A 224 1.59 2.18 17.79
N TYR A 225 0.74 2.74 18.65
CA TYR A 225 -0.69 2.44 18.69
C TYR A 225 -1.49 3.72 18.43
N LEU A 226 -2.29 3.72 17.36
CA LEU A 226 -3.08 4.87 16.94
C LEU A 226 -4.57 4.50 16.86
N SER A 227 -5.42 5.12 17.69
CA SER A 227 -6.85 4.75 17.81
C SER A 227 -7.81 5.92 18.01
N ASP A 228 -9.12 5.63 17.94
CA ASP A 228 -10.19 6.61 18.14
C ASP A 228 -10.18 7.81 17.17
N PHE A 229 -9.66 7.64 15.96
CA PHE A 229 -9.76 8.65 14.91
C PHE A 229 -11.08 8.51 14.16
N LYS A 230 -12.13 9.13 14.71
CA LYS A 230 -13.51 9.01 14.23
C LYS A 230 -14.26 10.33 14.35
N LEU A 231 -15.12 10.60 13.38
CA LEU A 231 -15.99 11.78 13.32
C LEU A 231 -17.30 11.41 12.64
N THR A 232 -18.39 12.09 12.97
CA THR A 232 -19.73 11.84 12.39
C THR A 232 -20.03 12.67 11.14
N ILE A 233 -19.15 13.60 10.78
CA ILE A 233 -19.43 14.63 9.77
C ILE A 233 -18.30 14.88 8.76
N SER A 234 -17.12 14.29 8.97
CA SER A 234 -15.96 14.40 8.06
C SER A 234 -15.07 13.17 8.26
N GLU A 235 -14.13 12.94 7.34
CA GLU A 235 -13.10 11.93 7.48
C GLU A 235 -12.21 12.17 8.70
N ALA A 236 -11.84 11.07 9.36
CA ALA A 236 -10.87 11.04 10.42
C ALA A 236 -9.88 9.88 10.18
N LEU A 237 -8.61 10.09 10.47
CA LEU A 237 -7.54 9.16 10.13
C LEU A 237 -6.31 9.28 11.05
N PRO A 238 -5.69 8.16 11.45
CA PRO A 238 -4.43 8.16 12.18
C PRO A 238 -3.33 9.01 11.54
N ILE A 239 -3.07 8.84 10.25
CA ILE A 239 -1.90 9.42 9.58
C ILE A 239 -2.29 9.97 8.21
N GLN A 240 -1.89 11.21 7.93
CA GLN A 240 -2.01 11.83 6.61
C GLN A 240 -0.72 12.58 6.26
N SER A 241 -0.28 12.54 5.00
CA SER A 241 0.58 13.60 4.45
C SER A 241 0.05 14.08 3.11
N HIS A 242 0.00 15.39 2.90
CA HIS A 242 -0.38 16.02 1.64
C HIS A 242 0.64 17.05 1.14
N ASN A 243 1.62 17.43 1.96
CA ASN A 243 2.65 18.42 1.61
C ASN A 243 4.08 17.97 1.96
N GLY A 244 4.29 16.69 2.26
CA GLY A 244 5.61 16.11 2.51
C GLY A 244 6.15 15.29 1.31
N PRO A 245 7.40 15.50 0.86
CA PRO A 245 7.98 14.76 -0.26
C PRO A 245 8.47 13.34 0.10
N GLY A 246 8.65 13.04 1.39
CA GLY A 246 9.26 11.80 1.87
C GLY A 246 10.80 11.79 1.83
N PRO A 247 11.44 10.72 2.35
CA PRO A 247 10.86 9.39 2.59
C PRO A 247 9.99 9.29 3.85
N PHE A 248 9.15 8.26 3.90
CA PHE A 248 8.28 7.96 5.04
C PHE A 248 8.36 6.49 5.44
N GLU A 249 8.35 6.22 6.75
CA GLU A 249 8.28 4.86 7.28
C GLU A 249 7.13 4.71 8.30
N ILE A 250 6.20 3.80 8.04
CA ILE A 250 5.07 3.46 8.92
C ILE A 250 5.14 1.96 9.16
N VAL A 251 5.74 1.55 10.28
CA VAL A 251 6.09 0.14 10.50
C VAL A 251 5.64 -0.38 11.86
N ASN A 252 5.05 -1.57 11.86
CA ASN A 252 4.64 -2.30 13.06
C ASN A 252 3.64 -1.54 13.95
N ASN A 253 2.73 -0.76 13.38
CA ASN A 253 1.73 0.00 14.14
C ASN A 253 0.37 -0.68 14.19
N TYR A 254 -0.43 -0.34 15.21
CA TYR A 254 -1.88 -0.49 15.16
C TYR A 254 -2.49 0.83 14.67
N LEU A 255 -3.32 0.77 13.64
CA LEU A 255 -3.88 1.94 12.95
C LEU A 255 -5.41 1.77 12.85
N GLU A 256 -6.13 2.55 13.64
CA GLU A 256 -7.59 2.53 13.71
C GLU A 256 -8.19 3.91 13.39
N GLY A 257 -8.95 3.97 12.31
CA GLY A 257 -9.65 5.18 11.85
C GLY A 257 -10.99 4.87 11.21
N ALA A 258 -11.99 5.72 11.49
CA ALA A 258 -13.31 5.57 10.89
C ALA A 258 -13.23 5.96 9.41
N GLY A 259 -12.75 7.17 9.11
CA GLY A 259 -12.53 7.62 7.74
C GLY A 259 -11.52 6.73 7.04
N MET A 260 -10.23 6.97 7.30
CA MET A 260 -9.15 6.16 6.70
C MET A 260 -8.12 5.75 7.75
N GLY A 261 -7.27 4.76 7.44
CA GLY A 261 -6.11 4.43 8.28
C GLY A 261 -4.91 5.33 7.97
N VAL A 262 -4.42 5.27 6.73
CA VAL A 262 -3.31 6.11 6.24
C VAL A 262 -3.67 6.67 4.88
N MET A 263 -3.37 7.97 4.64
CA MET A 263 -3.55 8.61 3.34
C MET A 263 -2.35 9.47 2.93
N PHE A 264 -1.92 9.32 1.67
CA PHE A 264 -1.02 10.26 1.00
C PHE A 264 -1.77 11.07 -0.06
N GLY A 265 -1.93 12.37 0.18
CA GLY A 265 -2.76 13.31 -0.56
C GLY A 265 -3.99 13.76 0.23
N GLY A 266 -5.08 14.08 -0.48
CA GLY A 266 -6.32 14.62 0.13
C GLY A 266 -6.37 16.15 0.23
N ALA A 267 -5.34 16.83 -0.26
CA ALA A 267 -5.29 18.27 -0.54
C ALA A 267 -4.25 18.50 -1.65
N ASP A 268 -4.33 19.65 -2.33
CA ASP A 268 -3.27 20.07 -3.26
C ASP A 268 -2.04 20.51 -2.43
N PRO A 269 -0.84 19.94 -2.67
CA PRO A 269 0.37 20.39 -1.98
C PRO A 269 0.64 21.88 -2.23
N THR A 270 1.12 22.61 -1.23
CA THR A 270 1.55 24.02 -1.39
C THR A 270 2.91 24.12 -2.07
N ILE A 271 3.70 23.03 -2.07
CA ILE A 271 4.98 22.92 -2.77
C ILE A 271 4.74 22.48 -4.23
N PRO A 272 5.14 23.29 -5.23
CA PRO A 272 4.97 22.93 -6.64
C PRO A 272 5.67 21.62 -7.02
N ASN A 273 5.01 20.81 -7.85
CA ASN A 273 5.50 19.52 -8.34
C ASN A 273 5.75 18.45 -7.25
N LEU A 274 5.23 18.65 -6.04
CA LEU A 274 5.39 17.67 -4.96
C LEU A 274 4.53 16.42 -5.21
N VAL A 275 5.19 15.27 -5.18
CA VAL A 275 4.59 13.93 -5.11
C VAL A 275 5.26 13.22 -3.94
N ALA A 276 4.48 12.78 -2.95
CA ALA A 276 5.02 12.03 -1.82
C ALA A 276 5.73 10.78 -2.34
N SER A 277 6.97 10.56 -1.92
CA SER A 277 7.83 9.55 -2.52
C SER A 277 8.51 8.69 -1.48
N ASP A 278 8.91 7.48 -1.87
CA ASP A 278 9.77 6.61 -1.05
C ASP A 278 9.10 6.28 0.29
N ILE A 279 7.95 5.63 0.18
CA ILE A 279 7.04 5.33 1.29
C ILE A 279 7.10 3.85 1.62
N GLU A 280 7.28 3.54 2.91
CA GLU A 280 7.25 2.18 3.42
C GLU A 280 6.16 1.98 4.46
N ILE A 281 5.31 0.97 4.23
CA ILE A 281 4.20 0.59 5.10
C ILE A 281 4.30 -0.90 5.34
N ARG A 282 4.80 -1.31 6.51
CA ARG A 282 5.08 -2.72 6.77
C ARG A 282 4.67 -3.22 8.13
N GLY A 283 4.19 -4.46 8.22
CA GLY A 283 3.91 -5.10 9.50
C GLY A 283 2.78 -4.45 10.31
N ASN A 284 2.00 -3.54 9.74
CA ASN A 284 0.96 -2.83 10.47
C ASN A 284 -0.33 -3.67 10.54
N LEU A 285 -1.12 -3.43 11.60
CA LEU A 285 -2.52 -3.86 11.66
C LEU A 285 -3.41 -2.62 11.46
N PHE A 286 -4.10 -2.60 10.33
CA PHE A 286 -5.19 -1.68 10.05
C PHE A 286 -6.49 -2.37 10.41
N ALA A 287 -7.17 -1.92 11.47
CA ALA A 287 -8.39 -2.54 11.95
C ALA A 287 -9.41 -1.48 12.35
N ARG A 288 -10.70 -1.82 12.23
CA ARG A 288 -11.80 -0.97 12.65
C ARG A 288 -12.75 -1.72 13.58
N PRO A 289 -13.09 -1.18 14.75
CA PRO A 289 -14.05 -1.82 15.65
C PRO A 289 -15.40 -2.03 14.99
N LEU A 290 -15.93 -3.27 15.01
CA LEU A 290 -17.29 -3.56 14.55
C LEU A 290 -18.37 -2.79 15.35
N SER A 291 -18.03 -2.32 16.55
CA SER A 291 -18.91 -1.42 17.32
C SER A 291 -19.16 -0.08 16.63
N TRP A 292 -18.42 0.27 15.58
CA TRP A 292 -18.64 1.46 14.76
C TRP A 292 -19.57 1.19 13.57
N ARG A 293 -19.88 -0.07 13.29
CA ARG A 293 -20.66 -0.49 12.13
C ARG A 293 -22.15 -0.50 12.44
N ILE A 294 -22.92 0.28 11.69
CA ILE A 294 -24.38 0.26 11.77
C ILE A 294 -24.88 -1.16 11.43
N GLY A 295 -25.70 -1.72 12.32
CA GLY A 295 -26.31 -3.05 12.15
C GLY A 295 -25.48 -4.22 12.68
N ASP A 296 -24.26 -3.98 13.19
CA ASP A 296 -23.52 -5.00 13.94
C ASP A 296 -24.14 -5.22 15.35
N PRO A 297 -24.14 -6.45 15.91
CA PRO A 297 -24.63 -6.70 17.26
C PRO A 297 -23.94 -5.86 18.35
N THR A 298 -22.70 -5.42 18.11
CA THR A 298 -21.91 -4.59 19.03
C THR A 298 -22.00 -3.10 18.76
N TYR A 299 -22.84 -2.67 17.79
CA TYR A 299 -22.92 -1.28 17.35
C TYR A 299 -23.20 -0.31 18.51
N ALA A 300 -22.26 0.61 18.75
CA ALA A 300 -22.27 1.61 19.81
C ALA A 300 -23.20 2.80 19.55
N ARG A 301 -24.04 2.73 18.50
CA ARG A 301 -25.08 3.71 18.16
C ARG A 301 -24.59 5.09 17.72
N THR A 302 -23.33 5.22 17.33
CA THR A 302 -22.82 6.47 16.72
C THR A 302 -22.46 6.24 15.25
N PRO A 303 -23.09 6.98 14.31
CA PRO A 303 -22.88 6.77 12.88
C PRO A 303 -21.63 7.52 12.39
N TRP A 304 -20.46 6.94 12.64
CA TRP A 304 -19.19 7.53 12.20
C TRP A 304 -19.09 7.59 10.66
N VAL A 305 -18.41 8.59 10.10
CA VAL A 305 -18.08 8.63 8.68
C VAL A 305 -16.99 7.59 8.45
N VAL A 306 -17.39 6.48 7.82
CA VAL A 306 -16.49 5.37 7.52
C VAL A 306 -16.12 5.39 6.06
N LYS A 307 -14.83 5.20 5.75
CA LYS A 307 -14.32 5.02 4.38
C LYS A 307 -13.42 3.77 4.32
N ASN A 308 -12.36 3.80 3.53
CA ASN A 308 -11.41 2.73 3.26
C ASN A 308 -10.31 2.62 4.33
N LEU A 309 -9.51 1.54 4.35
CA LEU A 309 -8.42 1.38 5.33
C LEU A 309 -7.12 2.05 4.88
N PHE A 310 -6.88 2.11 3.56
CA PHE A 310 -5.67 2.70 3.00
C PHE A 310 -5.95 3.47 1.70
N GLU A 311 -5.33 4.64 1.54
CA GLU A 311 -5.50 5.48 0.35
C GLU A 311 -4.21 6.12 -0.17
N LEU A 312 -4.02 6.04 -1.49
CA LEU A 312 -3.03 6.84 -2.22
C LEU A 312 -3.75 7.76 -3.20
N LYS A 313 -3.47 9.06 -3.09
CA LYS A 313 -3.96 10.11 -3.99
C LYS A 313 -2.85 10.87 -4.71
N ASN A 314 -1.68 10.99 -4.10
CA ASN A 314 -0.51 11.59 -4.72
C ASN A 314 0.77 10.97 -4.14
N ALA A 315 1.21 9.85 -4.71
CA ALA A 315 2.33 9.07 -4.19
C ALA A 315 3.12 8.35 -5.29
N ARG A 316 4.42 8.13 -5.06
CA ARG A 316 5.28 7.30 -5.90
C ARG A 316 6.29 6.46 -5.13
N ARG A 317 6.69 5.32 -5.68
CA ARG A 317 7.65 4.38 -5.07
C ARG A 317 7.20 4.00 -3.67
N VAL A 318 6.12 3.25 -3.60
CA VAL A 318 5.44 2.84 -2.37
C VAL A 318 5.59 1.34 -2.18
N LEU A 319 6.07 0.92 -1.01
CA LEU A 319 6.12 -0.48 -0.59
C LEU A 319 5.11 -0.70 0.54
N ILE A 320 4.08 -1.52 0.27
CA ILE A 320 3.07 -1.97 1.23
C ILE A 320 3.24 -3.47 1.40
N ASP A 321 3.95 -3.88 2.45
CA ASP A 321 4.41 -5.25 2.62
C ASP A 321 4.10 -5.86 4.00
N GLY A 322 3.48 -7.04 4.04
CA GLY A 322 3.29 -7.74 5.31
C GLY A 322 2.31 -7.06 6.27
N ASN A 323 1.28 -6.37 5.78
CA ASN A 323 0.26 -5.73 6.61
C ASN A 323 -1.01 -6.58 6.70
N VAL A 324 -1.80 -6.34 7.74
CA VAL A 324 -3.16 -6.88 7.89
C VAL A 324 -4.15 -5.71 7.82
N PHE A 325 -5.13 -5.83 6.92
CA PHE A 325 -6.25 -4.90 6.75
C PHE A 325 -7.54 -5.65 7.06
N GLU A 326 -8.28 -5.19 8.07
CA GLU A 326 -9.40 -5.94 8.64
C GLU A 326 -10.59 -5.02 8.97
N ASP A 327 -11.79 -5.55 8.75
CA ASP A 327 -13.08 -4.93 9.07
C ASP A 327 -13.34 -3.61 8.33
N ASN A 328 -13.71 -3.75 7.06
CA ASN A 328 -14.01 -2.60 6.20
C ASN A 328 -15.37 -2.70 5.53
N TRP A 329 -16.24 -1.71 5.70
CA TRP A 329 -17.59 -1.72 5.14
C TRP A 329 -17.94 -0.46 4.38
N LYS A 330 -18.92 -0.56 3.49
CA LYS A 330 -19.55 0.61 2.87
C LYS A 330 -20.27 1.45 3.93
N GLN A 331 -19.88 2.72 4.02
CA GLN A 331 -20.56 3.81 4.73
C GLN A 331 -19.94 5.14 4.26
N GLY A 332 -20.42 6.28 4.76
CA GLY A 332 -19.97 7.59 4.28
C GLY A 332 -20.22 7.76 2.78
N ASP A 333 -19.22 8.25 2.07
CA ASP A 333 -19.21 8.54 0.63
C ASP A 333 -18.34 7.55 -0.19
N GLN A 334 -17.95 6.41 0.39
CA GLN A 334 -17.14 5.38 -0.29
C GLN A 334 -17.90 4.07 -0.47
N ASP A 335 -17.53 3.33 -1.51
CA ASP A 335 -18.23 2.10 -1.94
C ASP A 335 -17.80 0.83 -1.19
N GLY A 336 -16.98 0.95 -0.14
CA GLY A 336 -16.58 -0.16 0.72
C GLY A 336 -15.33 -0.92 0.28
N PHE A 337 -14.48 -0.35 -0.57
CA PHE A 337 -13.13 -0.89 -0.83
C PHE A 337 -12.20 -0.70 0.36
N ALA A 338 -11.41 -1.72 0.68
CA ALA A 338 -10.41 -1.63 1.74
C ALA A 338 -9.20 -0.78 1.31
N ILE A 339 -8.79 -0.94 0.05
CA ILE A 339 -7.59 -0.32 -0.52
C ILE A 339 -7.98 0.55 -1.72
N VAL A 340 -7.49 1.79 -1.76
CA VAL A 340 -7.87 2.75 -2.80
C VAL A 340 -6.63 3.46 -3.37
N PHE A 341 -6.35 3.27 -4.65
CA PHE A 341 -5.28 3.91 -5.41
C PHE A 341 -5.89 4.82 -6.47
N THR A 342 -6.05 6.11 -6.15
CA THR A 342 -6.82 7.04 -6.98
C THR A 342 -6.10 8.39 -7.12
N PRO A 343 -5.37 8.66 -8.21
CA PRO A 343 -4.56 9.87 -8.32
C PRO A 343 -5.49 11.08 -8.28
N ARG A 344 -5.42 11.98 -7.29
CA ARG A 344 -6.33 13.12 -7.15
C ARG A 344 -5.61 14.44 -7.14
N ASN A 345 -5.96 15.28 -8.12
CA ASN A 345 -5.72 16.71 -8.11
C ASN A 345 -6.88 17.37 -7.36
N GLN A 346 -6.80 17.38 -6.03
CA GLN A 346 -7.94 17.55 -5.11
C GLN A 346 -8.76 18.82 -5.36
N SER A 347 -8.10 19.93 -5.74
CA SER A 347 -8.77 21.22 -5.99
C SER A 347 -8.33 21.89 -7.30
N GLY A 348 -7.66 21.14 -8.18
CA GLY A 348 -7.23 21.60 -9.50
C GLY A 348 -5.82 22.22 -9.56
N GLY A 349 -5.18 22.45 -8.41
CA GLY A 349 -3.87 23.08 -8.29
C GLY A 349 -2.66 22.15 -8.42
N SER A 350 -2.86 20.83 -8.46
CA SER A 350 -1.79 19.81 -8.50
C SER A 350 -1.89 18.87 -9.72
N PRO A 351 -1.76 19.38 -10.97
CA PRO A 351 -1.90 18.55 -12.18
C PRO A 351 -0.80 17.48 -12.35
N TRP A 352 0.25 17.53 -11.52
CA TRP A 352 1.29 16.50 -11.44
C TRP A 352 0.92 15.32 -10.54
N SER A 353 -0.20 15.37 -9.81
CA SER A 353 -0.63 14.31 -8.89
C SER A 353 -0.71 12.96 -9.59
N THR A 354 -0.14 11.93 -8.98
CA THR A 354 0.00 10.59 -9.56
C THR A 354 -0.08 9.52 -8.48
N VAL A 355 -0.39 8.29 -8.88
CA VAL A 355 -0.14 7.09 -8.05
C VAL A 355 0.66 6.13 -8.91
N GLU A 356 1.96 6.06 -8.71
CA GLU A 356 2.83 5.25 -9.56
C GLU A 356 3.90 4.49 -8.77
N ASP A 357 4.40 3.38 -9.33
CA ASP A 357 5.44 2.58 -8.68
C ASP A 357 4.99 2.06 -7.31
N VAL A 358 3.87 1.34 -7.29
CA VAL A 358 3.27 0.78 -6.06
C VAL A 358 3.49 -0.71 -6.01
N THR A 359 4.09 -1.20 -4.92
CA THR A 359 4.26 -2.63 -4.63
C THR A 359 3.41 -2.99 -3.41
N PHE A 360 2.37 -3.79 -3.62
CA PHE A 360 1.46 -4.30 -2.59
C PHE A 360 1.64 -5.82 -2.47
N THR A 361 2.41 -6.25 -1.47
CA THR A 361 2.85 -7.64 -1.34
C THR A 361 2.69 -8.22 0.05
N HIS A 362 2.50 -9.53 0.14
CA HIS A 362 2.49 -10.25 1.42
C HIS A 362 1.44 -9.75 2.43
N ASN A 363 0.37 -9.09 1.97
CA ASN A 363 -0.65 -8.55 2.86
C ASN A 363 -1.83 -9.53 3.03
N ILE A 364 -2.56 -9.35 4.12
CA ILE A 364 -3.89 -9.94 4.32
C ILE A 364 -4.91 -8.81 4.27
N VAL A 365 -5.89 -8.91 3.38
CA VAL A 365 -7.09 -8.08 3.40
C VAL A 365 -8.25 -8.99 3.73
N ARG A 366 -8.98 -8.74 4.82
CA ARG A 366 -10.05 -9.63 5.25
C ARG A 366 -11.26 -8.92 5.82
N HIS A 367 -12.41 -9.59 5.74
CA HIS A 367 -13.67 -9.13 6.32
C HIS A 367 -13.97 -7.71 5.80
N SER A 368 -14.12 -7.61 4.48
CA SER A 368 -14.30 -6.33 3.80
C SER A 368 -15.48 -6.38 2.83
N THR A 369 -16.20 -5.28 2.63
CA THR A 369 -17.21 -5.17 1.56
C THR A 369 -16.58 -5.42 0.20
N ALA A 370 -15.42 -4.81 -0.09
CA ALA A 370 -14.71 -4.94 -1.36
C ALA A 370 -13.18 -4.92 -1.18
N GLY A 371 -12.43 -5.38 -2.19
CA GLY A 371 -10.98 -5.48 -2.16
C GLY A 371 -10.27 -4.16 -2.47
N VAL A 372 -9.76 -4.03 -3.69
CA VAL A 372 -8.92 -2.90 -4.15
C VAL A 372 -9.62 -2.14 -5.28
N HIS A 373 -9.62 -0.81 -5.17
CA HIS A 373 -10.02 0.10 -6.24
C HIS A 373 -8.81 0.87 -6.77
N ILE A 374 -8.58 0.80 -8.07
CA ILE A 374 -7.53 1.50 -8.79
C ILE A 374 -8.19 2.41 -9.83
N LEU A 375 -7.92 3.71 -9.77
CA LEU A 375 -8.37 4.67 -10.77
C LEU A 375 -7.18 5.12 -11.61
N GLY A 376 -7.30 5.05 -12.93
CA GLY A 376 -6.25 5.41 -13.87
C GLY A 376 -6.02 6.91 -13.97
N TRP A 377 -7.10 7.68 -14.14
CA TRP A 377 -7.04 9.13 -14.32
C TRP A 377 -8.02 9.87 -13.42
N ASP A 378 -7.69 11.12 -13.13
CA ASP A 378 -8.63 12.04 -12.51
C ASP A 378 -9.68 12.56 -13.49
N TYR A 379 -10.91 12.08 -13.27
CA TYR A 379 -12.11 12.46 -14.00
C TYR A 379 -12.75 13.77 -13.50
N THR A 380 -12.23 14.38 -12.43
CA THR A 380 -12.69 15.67 -11.88
C THR A 380 -11.77 16.81 -12.29
N TYR A 381 -10.46 16.66 -12.09
CA TYR A 381 -9.43 17.61 -12.51
C TYR A 381 -8.28 16.88 -13.19
N PRO A 382 -7.51 17.47 -14.12
CA PRO A 382 -6.40 16.75 -14.75
C PRO A 382 -5.34 16.29 -13.73
N SER A 383 -4.92 15.03 -13.83
CA SER A 383 -3.82 14.42 -13.08
C SER A 383 -2.82 13.75 -14.03
N ARG A 384 -1.78 13.09 -13.49
CA ARG A 384 -1.03 12.05 -14.20
C ARG A 384 -1.75 10.71 -14.07
N GLN A 385 -1.39 9.76 -14.93
CA GLN A 385 -1.94 8.42 -14.95
C GLN A 385 -1.38 7.57 -13.82
N THR A 386 -2.23 6.77 -13.18
CA THR A 386 -1.78 5.68 -12.33
C THR A 386 -1.09 4.60 -13.14
N GLN A 387 0.13 4.25 -12.74
CA GLN A 387 0.93 3.32 -13.52
C GLN A 387 1.96 2.52 -12.71
N ARG A 388 2.31 1.33 -13.22
CA ARG A 388 3.30 0.41 -12.59
C ARG A 388 2.86 0.04 -11.18
N VAL A 389 1.78 -0.72 -11.08
CA VAL A 389 1.25 -1.25 -9.81
C VAL A 389 1.43 -2.76 -9.79
N LEU A 390 2.05 -3.27 -8.74
CA LEU A 390 2.18 -4.70 -8.48
C LEU A 390 1.33 -5.07 -7.26
N ILE A 391 0.39 -5.99 -7.44
CA ILE A 391 -0.36 -6.64 -6.36
C ILE A 391 0.00 -8.11 -6.41
N GLN A 392 0.83 -8.58 -5.47
CA GLN A 392 1.35 -9.95 -5.53
C GLN A 392 1.48 -10.63 -4.17
N ASN A 393 1.23 -11.94 -4.10
CA ASN A 393 1.35 -12.71 -2.85
C ASN A 393 0.49 -12.15 -1.72
N ASN A 394 -0.75 -11.77 -2.00
CA ASN A 394 -1.69 -11.33 -0.97
C ASN A 394 -2.81 -12.34 -0.76
N LEU A 395 -3.32 -12.39 0.47
CA LEU A 395 -4.56 -13.11 0.81
C LEU A 395 -5.71 -12.12 0.91
N PHE A 396 -6.79 -12.40 0.18
CA PHE A 396 -8.06 -11.70 0.28
C PHE A 396 -9.13 -12.66 0.81
N ILE A 397 -9.58 -12.47 2.03
CA ILE A 397 -10.44 -13.44 2.73
C ILE A 397 -11.76 -12.79 3.08
N ASP A 398 -12.88 -13.44 2.76
CA ASP A 398 -14.21 -12.92 3.13
C ASP A 398 -14.42 -11.50 2.57
N ILE A 399 -14.24 -11.37 1.25
CA ILE A 399 -14.52 -10.15 0.50
C ILE A 399 -15.98 -10.20 0.02
N GLY A 400 -16.84 -9.41 0.66
CA GLY A 400 -18.29 -9.50 0.59
C GLY A 400 -18.98 -9.49 1.95
N ALA A 401 -18.20 -9.59 3.05
CA ALA A 401 -18.62 -9.74 4.45
C ALA A 401 -19.80 -8.86 4.92
N PHE A 402 -19.96 -7.66 4.34
CA PHE A 402 -20.96 -6.67 4.75
C PHE A 402 -21.95 -6.29 3.64
N ALA A 403 -22.45 -7.28 2.90
CA ALA A 403 -23.37 -7.09 1.78
C ALA A 403 -24.58 -6.17 2.06
N ASN A 404 -25.13 -6.23 3.27
CA ASN A 404 -26.34 -5.48 3.65
C ASN A 404 -26.18 -3.95 3.63
N ASN A 405 -24.96 -3.42 3.54
CA ASN A 405 -24.69 -1.98 3.49
C ASN A 405 -24.71 -1.40 2.06
N GLY A 406 -24.76 -2.26 1.04
CA GLY A 406 -24.61 -1.89 -0.38
C GLY A 406 -23.16 -1.55 -0.76
N GLY A 407 -22.98 -0.81 -1.86
CA GLY A 407 -21.65 -0.50 -2.43
C GLY A 407 -21.15 -1.58 -3.38
N SER A 408 -19.83 -1.68 -3.52
CA SER A 408 -19.18 -2.68 -4.39
C SER A 408 -19.02 -4.03 -3.68
N VAL A 409 -20.12 -4.63 -3.25
CA VAL A 409 -20.13 -5.87 -2.45
C VAL A 409 -19.46 -7.02 -3.21
N GLY A 410 -18.41 -7.61 -2.64
CA GLY A 410 -17.74 -8.79 -3.18
C GLY A 410 -16.77 -8.52 -4.31
N ARG A 411 -16.62 -7.27 -4.76
CA ARG A 411 -15.73 -6.90 -5.86
C ARG A 411 -14.27 -6.97 -5.41
N LEU A 412 -13.47 -7.79 -6.06
CA LEU A 412 -12.08 -7.99 -5.64
C LEU A 412 -11.15 -6.88 -6.15
N PHE A 413 -11.00 -6.76 -7.47
CA PHE A 413 -10.17 -5.72 -8.11
C PHE A 413 -11.01 -4.87 -9.06
N MET A 414 -11.22 -3.61 -8.71
CA MET A 414 -11.84 -2.63 -9.60
C MET A 414 -10.77 -1.75 -10.25
N LEU A 415 -10.76 -1.70 -11.58
CA LEU A 415 -9.91 -0.79 -12.35
C LEU A 415 -10.83 0.21 -13.07
N ALA A 416 -10.79 1.47 -12.65
CA ALA A 416 -11.58 2.56 -13.20
C ALA A 416 -10.72 3.44 -14.13
N ASP A 417 -11.29 3.91 -15.23
CA ASP A 417 -10.73 4.95 -16.12
C ASP A 417 -9.22 4.83 -16.42
N GLY A 418 -8.80 3.66 -16.91
CA GLY A 418 -7.58 3.48 -17.71
C GLY A 418 -6.23 3.65 -17.00
N SER A 419 -5.88 2.67 -16.15
CA SER A 419 -4.53 2.56 -15.56
C SER A 419 -3.50 1.95 -16.54
N ALA A 420 -2.20 2.10 -16.27
CA ALA A 420 -1.15 1.50 -17.10
C ALA A 420 -0.23 0.56 -16.32
N ASN A 421 0.10 -0.61 -16.87
CA ASN A 421 1.04 -1.57 -16.28
C ASN A 421 0.64 -2.00 -14.86
N VAL A 422 -0.61 -2.46 -14.69
CA VAL A 422 -1.07 -3.11 -13.46
C VAL A 422 -0.84 -4.61 -13.58
N VAL A 423 -0.09 -5.16 -12.63
CA VAL A 423 0.24 -6.58 -12.53
C VAL A 423 -0.39 -7.14 -11.26
N ILE A 424 -1.30 -8.09 -11.40
CA ILE A 424 -1.95 -8.83 -10.32
C ILE A 424 -1.50 -10.28 -10.46
N ASP A 425 -0.64 -10.73 -9.54
CA ASP A 425 0.09 -11.98 -9.72
C ASP A 425 0.19 -12.78 -8.42
N HIS A 426 -0.03 -14.11 -8.42
CA HIS A 426 0.08 -14.93 -7.19
C HIS A 426 -0.76 -14.41 -6.01
N ASN A 427 -2.02 -14.03 -6.21
CA ASN A 427 -2.92 -13.73 -5.09
C ASN A 427 -3.89 -14.88 -4.89
N THR A 428 -4.26 -15.16 -3.63
CA THR A 428 -5.34 -16.08 -3.29
C THR A 428 -6.51 -15.28 -2.71
N ALA A 429 -7.70 -15.41 -3.30
CA ALA A 429 -8.87 -14.62 -2.92
C ALA A 429 -10.15 -15.45 -2.80
N PHE A 430 -10.97 -15.07 -1.81
CA PHE A 430 -12.32 -15.57 -1.60
C PHE A 430 -13.27 -14.38 -1.54
N GLN A 431 -13.82 -14.04 -2.70
CA GLN A 431 -14.73 -12.92 -2.90
C GLN A 431 -16.12 -13.38 -3.34
N ASP A 432 -17.16 -12.56 -3.16
CA ASP A 432 -18.54 -12.88 -3.53
C ASP A 432 -18.94 -12.44 -4.96
N GLU A 433 -18.16 -11.55 -5.59
CA GLU A 433 -18.46 -11.00 -6.93
C GLU A 433 -17.28 -11.18 -7.89
N SER A 434 -17.07 -10.23 -8.81
CA SER A 434 -16.09 -10.33 -9.90
C SER A 434 -14.65 -10.30 -9.36
N PRO A 435 -13.76 -11.21 -9.83
CA PRO A 435 -12.33 -11.10 -9.55
C PRO A 435 -11.72 -9.82 -10.15
N VAL A 436 -12.22 -9.35 -11.30
CA VAL A 436 -11.80 -8.10 -11.95
C VAL A 436 -13.03 -7.39 -12.51
N TYR A 437 -13.14 -6.08 -12.24
CA TYR A 437 -14.19 -5.23 -12.76
C TYR A 437 -13.63 -3.94 -13.36
N ALA A 438 -14.03 -3.60 -14.59
CA ALA A 438 -13.71 -2.32 -15.21
C ALA A 438 -14.85 -1.30 -15.04
N GLN A 439 -14.59 -0.21 -14.32
CA GLN A 439 -15.57 0.88 -14.14
C GLN A 439 -15.25 2.05 -15.07
N VAL A 440 -16.30 2.70 -15.59
CA VAL A 440 -16.17 3.82 -16.52
C VAL A 440 -16.94 5.04 -16.03
N HIS A 441 -16.21 6.04 -15.55
CA HIS A 441 -16.77 7.38 -15.36
C HIS A 441 -16.56 8.25 -16.60
N ASN A 442 -15.42 8.09 -17.27
CA ASN A 442 -15.10 8.81 -18.50
C ASN A 442 -14.76 7.83 -19.63
N PRO A 443 -15.68 7.63 -20.60
CA PRO A 443 -15.47 6.69 -21.72
C PRO A 443 -14.20 6.96 -22.55
N ARG A 444 -13.68 8.19 -22.55
CA ARG A 444 -12.45 8.54 -23.29
C ARG A 444 -11.18 8.07 -22.59
N LEU A 445 -11.26 7.74 -21.30
CA LEU A 445 -10.14 7.31 -20.46
C LEU A 445 -10.30 5.86 -20.03
N ALA A 446 -11.34 5.15 -20.46
CA ALA A 446 -11.74 3.85 -19.91
C ALA A 446 -10.71 2.73 -20.07
N VAL A 447 -9.85 2.79 -21.08
CA VAL A 447 -8.98 1.67 -21.47
C VAL A 447 -7.72 1.60 -20.62
N SER A 448 -7.53 0.49 -19.92
CA SER A 448 -6.27 0.17 -19.23
C SER A 448 -5.29 -0.52 -20.18
N THR A 449 -3.99 -0.26 -20.01
CA THR A 449 -2.94 -0.82 -20.89
C THR A 449 -1.92 -1.62 -20.10
N GLY A 450 -1.32 -2.65 -20.70
CA GLY A 450 -0.30 -3.47 -20.04
C GLY A 450 -0.82 -4.23 -18.81
N PHE A 451 -2.12 -4.56 -18.78
CA PHE A 451 -2.72 -5.31 -17.68
C PHE A 451 -2.26 -6.77 -17.68
N VAL A 452 -1.84 -7.27 -16.52
CA VAL A 452 -1.42 -8.65 -16.33
C VAL A 452 -2.16 -9.23 -15.13
N TYR A 453 -2.84 -10.35 -15.34
CA TYR A 453 -3.51 -11.12 -14.31
C TYR A 453 -3.06 -12.57 -14.43
N THR A 454 -2.08 -12.96 -13.63
CA THR A 454 -1.42 -14.27 -13.74
C THR A 454 -1.31 -15.00 -12.43
N ASN A 455 -1.29 -16.34 -12.46
CA ASN A 455 -1.01 -17.15 -11.28
C ASN A 455 -1.90 -16.87 -10.07
N ASN A 456 -3.09 -16.29 -10.26
CA ASN A 456 -4.02 -16.01 -9.16
C ASN A 456 -4.94 -17.20 -8.92
N LEU A 457 -5.37 -17.37 -7.67
CA LEU A 457 -6.35 -18.35 -7.23
C LEU A 457 -7.56 -17.60 -6.70
N THR A 458 -8.62 -17.53 -7.48
CA THR A 458 -9.83 -16.79 -7.12
C THR A 458 -11.10 -17.58 -7.44
N LEU A 459 -12.22 -17.19 -6.83
CA LEU A 459 -13.52 -17.64 -7.29
C LEU A 459 -13.83 -17.00 -8.64
N ASN A 460 -14.48 -17.73 -9.56
CA ASN A 460 -14.93 -17.13 -10.81
C ASN A 460 -16.09 -16.17 -10.55
N ASN A 461 -17.14 -16.63 -9.85
CA ASN A 461 -18.40 -15.91 -9.66
C ASN A 461 -18.91 -15.31 -10.97
N GLU A 462 -19.02 -13.97 -11.06
CA GLU A 462 -19.43 -13.26 -12.27
C GLU A 462 -18.34 -13.18 -13.35
N GLY A 463 -17.12 -13.60 -13.04
CA GLY A 463 -15.96 -13.53 -13.91
C GLY A 463 -15.44 -12.11 -14.10
N VAL A 464 -14.59 -11.91 -15.11
CA VAL A 464 -14.20 -10.54 -15.50
C VAL A 464 -15.42 -9.81 -16.06
N ARG A 465 -15.67 -8.61 -15.54
CA ARG A 465 -16.80 -7.75 -15.92
C ARG A 465 -16.34 -6.32 -16.17
N GLY A 466 -17.19 -5.54 -16.81
CA GLY A 466 -17.04 -4.10 -16.93
C GLY A 466 -18.35 -3.44 -17.31
N ASP A 467 -18.46 -2.14 -17.06
CA ASP A 467 -19.66 -1.38 -17.41
C ASP A 467 -20.00 -1.58 -18.89
N LYS A 468 -21.27 -1.89 -19.21
CA LYS A 468 -21.76 -2.04 -20.61
C LYS A 468 -21.03 -3.13 -21.43
N THR A 469 -20.51 -4.17 -20.78
CA THR A 469 -19.95 -5.34 -21.47
C THR A 469 -20.74 -6.59 -21.14
N GLU A 470 -20.82 -7.51 -22.10
CA GLU A 470 -21.53 -8.79 -21.97
C GLU A 470 -20.50 -9.93 -21.92
N GLY A 471 -20.07 -10.28 -20.70
CA GLY A 471 -19.20 -11.41 -20.48
C GLY A 471 -17.72 -11.07 -20.37
N VAL A 472 -16.92 -12.13 -20.15
CA VAL A 472 -15.49 -12.04 -19.83
C VAL A 472 -14.67 -11.54 -21.01
N MET A 473 -14.82 -12.15 -22.19
CA MET A 473 -14.03 -11.78 -23.38
C MET A 473 -14.34 -10.37 -23.86
N ASP A 474 -15.60 -9.94 -23.78
CA ASP A 474 -16.00 -8.58 -24.14
C ASP A 474 -15.34 -7.57 -23.19
N ALA A 475 -15.44 -7.77 -21.87
CA ALA A 475 -14.77 -6.94 -20.87
C ALA A 475 -13.24 -6.86 -21.07
N LEU A 476 -12.59 -8.02 -21.29
CA LEU A 476 -11.15 -8.06 -21.57
C LEU A 476 -10.77 -7.31 -22.85
N SER A 477 -11.51 -7.52 -23.93
CA SER A 477 -11.22 -6.88 -25.22
C SER A 477 -11.47 -5.37 -25.22
N THR A 478 -12.50 -4.93 -24.48
CA THR A 478 -12.93 -3.53 -24.41
C THR A 478 -12.05 -2.71 -23.47
N TYR A 479 -11.75 -3.21 -22.26
CA TYR A 479 -11.08 -2.43 -21.22
C TYR A 479 -9.62 -2.80 -20.95
N PHE A 480 -9.20 -3.99 -21.37
CA PHE A 480 -7.85 -4.50 -21.16
C PHE A 480 -7.23 -5.08 -22.44
N PRO A 481 -7.22 -4.32 -23.56
CA PRO A 481 -6.71 -4.83 -24.83
C PRO A 481 -5.25 -5.25 -24.69
N GLY A 482 -4.96 -6.48 -25.13
CA GLY A 482 -3.62 -7.07 -25.02
C GLY A 482 -3.26 -7.56 -23.61
N ALA A 483 -4.22 -7.69 -22.69
CA ALA A 483 -3.97 -8.23 -21.37
C ALA A 483 -3.36 -9.64 -21.41
N VAL A 484 -2.43 -9.89 -20.48
CA VAL A 484 -1.93 -11.23 -20.21
C VAL A 484 -2.77 -11.84 -19.09
N PHE A 485 -3.67 -12.75 -19.45
CA PHE A 485 -4.58 -13.41 -18.51
C PHE A 485 -4.37 -14.94 -18.58
N ALA A 486 -3.43 -15.47 -17.78
CA ALA A 486 -2.99 -16.86 -17.87
C ALA A 486 -2.47 -17.42 -16.53
N GLY A 487 -2.51 -18.74 -16.38
CA GLY A 487 -2.08 -19.46 -15.19
C GLY A 487 -2.97 -19.23 -13.98
N ASN A 488 -4.22 -18.78 -14.16
CA ASN A 488 -5.11 -18.52 -13.04
C ASN A 488 -5.98 -19.75 -12.75
N VAL A 489 -6.25 -20.00 -11.47
CA VAL A 489 -7.32 -20.87 -11.01
C VAL A 489 -8.55 -20.01 -10.76
N LEU A 490 -9.61 -20.25 -11.55
CA LEU A 490 -10.90 -19.57 -11.47
C LEU A 490 -11.97 -20.60 -11.11
N VAL A 491 -12.19 -20.77 -9.82
CA VAL A 491 -13.07 -21.82 -9.29
C VAL A 491 -14.51 -21.59 -9.74
N GLY A 492 -15.14 -22.61 -10.34
CA GLY A 492 -16.50 -22.56 -10.87
C GLY A 492 -16.65 -21.80 -12.19
N GLY A 493 -15.54 -21.43 -12.85
CA GLY A 493 -15.59 -20.74 -14.14
C GLY A 493 -15.77 -21.66 -15.35
N ASP A 494 -16.14 -21.08 -16.49
CA ASP A 494 -16.26 -21.78 -17.76
C ASP A 494 -15.01 -21.54 -18.63
N PRO A 495 -14.25 -22.59 -19.01
CA PRO A 495 -13.07 -22.45 -19.85
C PRO A 495 -13.35 -21.80 -21.22
N SER A 496 -14.57 -21.90 -21.74
CA SER A 496 -14.95 -21.28 -23.02
C SER A 496 -15.06 -19.75 -22.96
N SER A 497 -15.20 -19.20 -21.75
CA SER A 497 -15.36 -17.76 -21.51
C SER A 497 -14.02 -17.01 -21.37
N TYR A 498 -12.90 -17.71 -21.26
CA TYR A 498 -11.61 -17.11 -20.92
C TYR A 498 -10.54 -17.36 -21.98
N PRO A 499 -9.47 -16.54 -22.00
CA PRO A 499 -8.26 -16.87 -22.74
C PRO A 499 -7.71 -18.25 -22.31
N PRO A 500 -7.01 -18.97 -23.21
CA PRO A 500 -6.45 -20.28 -22.90
C PRO A 500 -5.42 -20.21 -21.77
N ASN A 501 -5.01 -21.38 -21.27
CA ASN A 501 -4.02 -21.53 -20.21
C ASN A 501 -4.50 -21.02 -18.84
N ASN A 502 -5.77 -21.20 -18.51
CA ASN A 502 -6.32 -21.03 -17.16
C ASN A 502 -6.96 -22.34 -16.68
N PHE A 503 -7.20 -22.45 -15.38
CA PHE A 503 -7.72 -23.66 -14.73
C PHE A 503 -9.07 -23.37 -14.08
N PHE A 504 -9.99 -24.32 -14.20
CA PHE A 504 -11.39 -24.15 -13.82
C PHE A 504 -11.87 -25.34 -12.97
N PRO A 505 -11.34 -25.53 -11.75
CA PRO A 505 -11.91 -26.51 -10.84
C PRO A 505 -13.38 -26.19 -10.58
N SER A 506 -14.22 -27.22 -10.49
CA SER A 506 -15.67 -27.04 -10.34
C SER A 506 -16.08 -26.50 -8.98
N MET A 507 -15.33 -26.84 -7.94
CA MET A 507 -15.56 -26.41 -6.57
C MET A 507 -14.24 -26.15 -5.83
N LEU A 508 -14.30 -25.36 -4.76
CA LEU A 508 -13.13 -25.03 -3.95
C LEU A 508 -12.39 -26.27 -3.40
N GLY A 509 -13.11 -27.37 -3.15
CA GLY A 509 -12.50 -28.61 -2.70
C GLY A 509 -11.50 -29.21 -3.69
N ASP A 510 -11.69 -28.99 -5.00
CA ASP A 510 -10.82 -29.51 -6.06
C ASP A 510 -9.46 -28.78 -6.09
N VAL A 511 -9.35 -27.63 -5.43
CA VAL A 511 -8.08 -26.91 -5.24
C VAL A 511 -7.10 -27.70 -4.36
N ALA A 512 -7.63 -28.48 -3.43
CA ALA A 512 -6.87 -29.25 -2.44
C ALA A 512 -5.92 -28.38 -1.59
N PHE A 513 -6.49 -27.51 -0.76
CA PHE A 513 -5.75 -26.82 0.32
C PHE A 513 -5.36 -27.79 1.44
N VAL A 514 -4.33 -27.43 2.23
CA VAL A 514 -3.93 -28.21 3.42
C VAL A 514 -5.05 -28.27 4.45
N ASN A 515 -5.65 -27.11 4.81
CA ASN A 515 -6.83 -27.05 5.67
C ASN A 515 -7.59 -25.74 5.45
N PHE A 516 -8.46 -25.73 4.44
CA PHE A 516 -9.28 -24.56 4.11
C PHE A 516 -10.15 -24.08 5.29
N ALA A 517 -10.85 -25.01 5.96
CA ALA A 517 -11.74 -24.66 7.08
C ALA A 517 -11.00 -24.11 8.30
N GLY A 518 -9.72 -24.48 8.48
CA GLY A 518 -8.86 -23.94 9.53
C GLY A 518 -8.05 -22.70 9.12
N GLY A 519 -8.27 -22.16 7.92
CA GLY A 519 -7.55 -20.97 7.41
C GLY A 519 -6.12 -21.24 6.91
N ASP A 520 -5.75 -22.51 6.70
CA ASP A 520 -4.47 -22.89 6.08
C ASP A 520 -4.65 -23.04 4.56
N TYR A 521 -4.47 -21.91 3.88
CA TYR A 521 -4.64 -21.78 2.43
C TYR A 521 -3.41 -22.23 1.61
N ARG A 522 -2.46 -22.95 2.21
CA ARG A 522 -1.36 -23.56 1.45
C ARG A 522 -1.91 -24.68 0.57
N LEU A 523 -1.35 -24.86 -0.61
CA LEU A 523 -1.70 -25.99 -1.48
C LEU A 523 -1.16 -27.31 -0.89
N ALA A 524 -2.02 -28.32 -0.78
CA ALA A 524 -1.61 -29.65 -0.37
C ALA A 524 -0.74 -30.31 -1.44
N ARG A 525 0.06 -31.32 -1.07
CA ARG A 525 0.93 -32.05 -2.02
C ARG A 525 0.18 -32.67 -3.20
N SER A 526 -1.09 -33.01 -3.02
CA SER A 526 -1.97 -33.56 -4.04
C SER A 526 -2.55 -32.52 -4.99
N SER A 527 -2.41 -31.23 -4.69
CA SER A 527 -2.95 -30.16 -5.53
C SER A 527 -2.23 -30.13 -6.88
N ALA A 528 -3.01 -30.13 -7.96
CA ALA A 528 -2.49 -29.99 -9.32
C ALA A 528 -1.85 -28.60 -9.57
N TYR A 529 -2.09 -27.64 -8.68
CA TYR A 529 -1.74 -26.24 -8.87
C TYR A 529 -0.35 -25.85 -8.32
N ARG A 530 0.42 -26.80 -7.77
CA ARG A 530 1.72 -26.52 -7.15
C ARG A 530 2.86 -26.17 -8.12
N ASN A 531 2.76 -26.52 -9.40
CA ASN A 531 3.75 -26.14 -10.41
C ASN A 531 3.07 -25.72 -11.72
N ALA A 532 1.85 -25.19 -11.60
CA ALA A 532 0.97 -24.91 -12.72
C ALA A 532 1.00 -23.43 -13.14
N GLY A 533 1.68 -22.57 -12.36
CA GLY A 533 1.87 -21.18 -12.72
C GLY A 533 2.63 -21.05 -14.04
N VAL A 534 2.41 -19.94 -14.75
CA VAL A 534 3.12 -19.64 -16.01
C VAL A 534 4.64 -19.47 -15.80
N ASP A 535 5.06 -19.32 -14.55
CA ASP A 535 6.45 -19.24 -14.10
C ASP A 535 6.96 -20.56 -13.48
N GLY A 536 6.15 -21.62 -13.51
CA GLY A 536 6.45 -22.93 -12.93
C GLY A 536 6.26 -23.04 -11.42
N ARG A 537 5.73 -22.01 -10.75
CA ARG A 537 5.50 -22.02 -9.29
C ARG A 537 4.06 -22.42 -8.93
N GLU A 538 3.78 -22.43 -7.63
CA GLU A 538 2.44 -22.64 -7.07
C GLU A 538 1.50 -21.50 -7.48
N ILE A 539 0.30 -21.81 -7.99
CA ILE A 539 -0.73 -20.79 -8.26
C ILE A 539 -1.34 -20.32 -6.94
N GLY A 540 -1.60 -19.01 -6.85
CA GLY A 540 -2.08 -18.35 -5.65
C GLY A 540 -0.94 -17.74 -4.84
N ALA A 541 -1.30 -17.15 -3.71
CA ALA A 541 -0.35 -16.61 -2.76
C ALA A 541 0.46 -17.70 -2.06
N ASP A 542 1.63 -17.32 -1.53
CA ASP A 542 2.40 -18.10 -0.56
C ASP A 542 2.06 -17.65 0.89
N PRO A 543 1.20 -18.37 1.63
CA PRO A 543 0.87 -18.03 3.01
C PRO A 543 2.07 -18.07 3.97
N GLY A 544 3.09 -18.88 3.66
CA GLY A 544 4.32 -18.94 4.45
C GLY A 544 5.13 -17.66 4.34
N ALA A 545 5.29 -17.14 3.12
CA ALA A 545 5.92 -15.84 2.87
C ALA A 545 5.12 -14.69 3.50
N ILE A 546 3.79 -14.71 3.41
CA ILE A 546 2.90 -13.74 4.09
C ILE A 546 3.12 -13.76 5.60
N SER A 547 3.06 -14.94 6.23
CA SER A 547 3.27 -15.07 7.66
C SER A 547 4.68 -14.61 8.06
N ALA A 548 5.71 -14.93 7.28
CA ALA A 548 7.07 -14.48 7.54
C ALA A 548 7.20 -12.94 7.46
N ALA A 549 6.58 -12.32 6.46
CA ALA A 549 6.59 -10.86 6.30
C ALA A 549 5.92 -10.16 7.50
N ILE A 550 4.71 -10.61 7.90
CA ILE A 550 4.00 -10.10 9.07
C ILE A 550 4.80 -10.34 10.36
N SER A 551 5.35 -11.54 10.53
CA SER A 551 6.08 -11.92 11.75
C SER A 551 7.47 -11.29 11.87
N SER A 552 8.09 -10.87 10.76
CA SER A 552 9.42 -10.28 10.76
C SER A 552 9.53 -9.00 11.60
N TRP A 553 8.38 -8.33 11.81
CA TRP A 553 8.18 -7.11 12.59
C TRP A 553 7.64 -7.34 14.01
N SER A 554 7.27 -8.58 14.37
CA SER A 554 6.77 -8.94 15.71
C SER A 554 7.77 -9.79 16.50
N ARG A 555 9.07 -9.72 16.15
CA ARG A 555 10.16 -10.43 16.83
C ARG A 555 10.44 -9.88 18.24
N THR A 556 9.46 -9.91 19.13
CA THR A 556 9.59 -10.12 20.58
C THR A 556 8.25 -10.40 21.29
N ALA A 557 7.28 -11.03 20.63
CA ALA A 557 6.11 -11.60 21.32
C ALA A 557 6.06 -13.13 21.14
N SER A 558 6.82 -13.86 21.96
CA SER A 558 6.42 -15.24 22.29
C SER A 558 5.09 -15.15 23.04
N ARG A 559 3.99 -15.57 22.42
CA ARG A 559 2.76 -15.89 23.16
C ARG A 559 2.85 -17.33 23.70
N PRO A 560 2.36 -17.59 24.93
CA PRO A 560 2.28 -18.93 25.50
C PRO A 560 1.38 -19.87 24.69
#